data_AF-A0A4R5NU26-F1
#
_entry.id   AF-A0A4R5NU26-F1
#
_cell.length_a   1.000
_cell.length_b   1.000
_cell.length_c   1.000
_cell.angle_alpha   90.00
_cell.angle_beta   90.00
_cell.angle_gamma   90.00
#
_symmetry.space_group_name_H-M   'P 1'
#
loop_
_entity.id
_entity.type
_entity.pdbx_description
1 polymer ?
#
loop_
_entity_poly.entity_id
_entity_poly.type
_entity_poly.pdbx_seq_one_letter_code
_entity_poly.pdbx_strand_id
1 'polypeptide(L)'
;MKLNVKKSLFVSIAALGLFAAAGTTTANAKKKSYPTTKVNRVLKTNPYDRNVVFTGTNALYNKMGTLKGARVVATKSTIKDLINARQSKNNLRAYRYGVTSKGSVYYKVVSFDGQYRGWVYGGKSTSNFAGGIKPTTTFTEGTLSQTQKDTIYRITTPGIANDGRSATYMDPMYTQYKLNHDDRQVDNTTNYGEARFRLDRIGTRTQEGDTWVYIVATDPAYTVVNGWIKLDGLTATGTITNQ
;
A
#
# COMPACT_ATOMS: atom_id res chain seq x y z
N MET A 1 -5.18 51.31 5.81
CA MET A 1 -4.48 50.31 6.64
C MET A 1 -3.18 49.89 5.96
N LYS A 2 -2.05 50.32 6.53
CA LYS A 2 -0.72 49.69 6.58
C LYS A 2 -0.09 49.13 5.27
N LEU A 3 0.78 49.98 4.68
CA LEU A 3 2.20 49.75 4.31
C LEU A 3 2.75 48.31 4.56
N ASN A 4 3.61 47.69 3.75
CA ASN A 4 4.79 48.23 3.06
C ASN A 4 5.47 47.15 2.19
N VAL A 5 5.84 47.50 0.95
CA VAL A 5 6.86 46.77 0.17
C VAL A 5 8.23 47.25 0.67
N LYS A 6 9.06 46.36 1.22
CA LYS A 6 10.47 46.68 1.49
C LYS A 6 11.37 45.82 0.62
N LYS A 7 11.76 46.40 -0.52
CA LYS A 7 13.07 46.18 -1.13
C LYS A 7 14.09 46.80 -0.17
N SER A 8 15.06 46.03 0.30
CA SER A 8 16.30 46.57 0.84
C SER A 8 17.45 46.05 -0.01
N LEU A 9 17.88 46.89 -0.95
CA LEU A 9 19.28 46.99 -1.32
C LEU A 9 20.07 47.31 -0.05
N PHE A 10 21.13 46.57 0.22
CA PHE A 10 22.26 47.11 0.97
C PHE A 10 23.47 47.10 0.05
N VAL A 11 23.95 48.32 -0.16
CA VAL A 11 25.13 48.71 -0.92
C VAL A 11 26.38 48.38 -0.10
N SER A 12 27.40 47.97 -0.85
CA SER A 12 28.79 47.66 -0.54
C SER A 12 29.55 48.77 0.21
N ILE A 13 30.65 48.38 0.87
CA ILE A 13 31.93 49.09 1.19
C ILE A 13 32.57 48.28 2.34
N ALA A 14 33.84 47.90 2.44
CA ALA A 14 35.11 47.99 1.72
C ALA A 14 35.93 46.75 2.21
N ALA A 15 37.07 46.30 1.68
CA ALA A 15 38.27 47.03 1.31
C ALA A 15 39.16 46.19 0.38
N LEU A 16 39.89 46.88 -0.51
CA LEU A 16 41.08 46.36 -1.18
C LEU A 16 42.22 46.24 -0.16
N GLY A 17 42.97 45.13 -0.25
CA GLY A 17 44.35 45.03 0.25
C GLY A 17 44.63 43.72 0.98
N LEU A 18 45.25 42.75 0.31
CA LEU A 18 46.71 42.55 0.31
C LEU A 18 47.04 41.24 -0.42
N PHE A 19 48.01 41.28 -1.33
CA PHE A 19 48.51 40.11 -2.03
C PHE A 19 49.20 39.16 -1.03
N ALA A 20 48.72 37.91 -0.98
CA ALA A 20 49.51 36.78 -0.54
C ALA A 20 49.42 35.71 -1.63
N ALA A 21 50.49 35.58 -2.41
CA ALA A 21 50.72 34.42 -3.25
C ALA A 21 50.97 33.21 -2.34
N ALA A 22 49.91 32.52 -1.94
CA ALA A 22 49.97 31.22 -1.30
C ALA A 22 49.36 30.21 -2.27
N GLY A 23 50.14 29.19 -2.64
CA GLY A 23 49.85 28.26 -3.72
C GLY A 23 48.40 27.78 -3.70
N THR A 24 47.72 27.95 -4.84
CA THR A 24 46.44 27.28 -5.09
C THR A 24 46.71 25.78 -5.10
N THR A 25 46.53 25.13 -3.96
CA THR A 25 46.25 23.70 -3.99
C THR A 25 44.94 23.59 -4.75
N THR A 26 45.03 23.23 -6.03
CA THR A 26 43.88 22.71 -6.77
C THR A 26 43.50 21.43 -6.05
N ALA A 27 42.63 21.57 -5.04
CA ALA A 27 42.01 20.44 -4.40
C ALA A 27 41.24 19.73 -5.50
N ASN A 28 41.85 18.69 -6.08
CA ASN A 28 41.20 17.81 -7.04
C ASN A 28 39.94 17.27 -6.34
N ALA A 29 38.78 17.86 -6.66
CA ALA A 29 37.52 17.45 -6.09
C ALA A 29 37.34 15.97 -6.41
N LYS A 30 37.43 15.09 -5.40
CA LYS A 30 37.27 13.66 -5.59
C LYS A 30 35.93 13.41 -6.29
N LYS A 31 35.98 12.85 -7.50
CA LYS A 31 34.78 12.52 -8.28
C LYS A 31 33.85 11.67 -7.42
N LYS A 32 32.62 12.16 -7.21
CA LYS A 32 31.61 11.46 -6.38
C LYS A 32 31.42 10.03 -6.89
N SER A 33 31.85 9.06 -6.10
CA SER A 33 31.75 7.64 -6.43
C SER A 33 30.40 7.08 -5.98
N TYR A 34 29.56 6.75 -6.97
CA TYR A 34 28.25 6.15 -6.77
C TYR A 34 28.37 4.62 -6.69
N PRO A 35 27.60 3.95 -5.82
CA PRO A 35 27.45 2.50 -5.88
C PRO A 35 26.93 2.03 -7.24
N THR A 36 27.26 0.80 -7.59
CA THR A 36 26.70 0.06 -8.74
C THR A 36 25.73 -1.01 -8.25
N THR A 37 24.97 -1.61 -9.16
CA THR A 37 24.10 -2.75 -8.85
C THR A 37 24.93 -4.03 -8.83
N LYS A 38 24.95 -4.75 -7.70
CA LYS A 38 25.52 -6.11 -7.62
C LYS A 38 24.45 -7.19 -7.81
N VAL A 39 23.27 -6.98 -7.23
CA VAL A 39 22.16 -7.95 -7.28
C VAL A 39 20.88 -7.22 -7.65
N ASN A 40 20.06 -7.86 -8.47
CA ASN A 40 18.69 -7.47 -8.76
C ASN A 40 17.88 -8.73 -9.13
N ARG A 41 17.16 -9.32 -8.18
CA ARG A 41 16.48 -10.61 -8.34
C ARG A 41 15.02 -10.54 -7.91
N VAL A 42 14.20 -11.38 -8.53
CA VAL A 42 12.79 -11.59 -8.13
C VAL A 42 12.78 -12.36 -6.80
N LEU A 43 11.88 -11.99 -5.90
CA LEU A 43 11.64 -12.76 -4.68
C LEU A 43 10.95 -14.08 -5.06
N LYS A 44 11.48 -15.20 -4.55
CA LYS A 44 10.94 -16.55 -4.84
C LYS A 44 9.94 -17.05 -3.80
N THR A 45 9.85 -16.38 -2.64
CA THR A 45 8.85 -16.72 -1.61
C THR A 45 7.43 -16.48 -2.11
N ASN A 46 6.48 -17.19 -1.50
CA ASN A 46 5.06 -17.11 -1.83
C ASN A 46 4.60 -15.64 -1.88
N PRO A 47 3.95 -15.18 -2.96
CA PRO A 47 3.43 -13.84 -3.06
C PRO A 47 2.62 -13.38 -1.85
N TYR A 48 1.75 -14.23 -1.31
CA TYR A 48 0.86 -13.91 -0.18
C TYR A 48 1.62 -13.56 1.11
N ASP A 49 2.87 -14.02 1.26
CA ASP A 49 3.71 -13.77 2.45
C ASP A 49 4.58 -12.51 2.33
N ARG A 50 4.40 -11.73 1.25
CA ARG A 50 5.26 -10.56 0.93
C ARG A 50 4.51 -9.23 1.04
N ASN A 51 3.46 -9.20 1.85
CA ASN A 51 2.75 -7.98 2.16
C ASN A 51 3.55 -7.15 3.16
N VAL A 52 3.78 -5.89 2.82
CA VAL A 52 4.56 -4.95 3.62
C VAL A 52 3.85 -3.60 3.67
N VAL A 53 4.18 -2.78 4.67
CA VAL A 53 3.84 -1.36 4.71
C VAL A 53 5.09 -0.52 4.81
N PHE A 54 4.99 0.75 4.43
CA PHE A 54 6.05 1.71 4.68
C PHE A 54 6.27 1.95 6.18
N THR A 55 7.51 2.28 6.55
CA THR A 55 7.84 2.74 7.91
C THR A 55 7.93 4.27 8.03
N GLY A 56 7.87 5.01 6.91
CA GLY A 56 7.98 6.48 6.89
C GLY A 56 9.39 7.04 7.01
N THR A 57 10.41 6.18 7.15
CA THR A 57 11.81 6.58 7.38
C THR A 57 12.58 6.89 6.08
N ASN A 58 12.12 6.34 4.96
CA ASN A 58 12.82 6.36 3.67
C ASN A 58 11.85 6.73 2.53
N ALA A 59 12.37 7.40 1.51
CA ALA A 59 11.63 7.70 0.28
C ALA A 59 11.57 6.48 -0.65
N LEU A 60 10.63 6.53 -1.61
CA LEU A 60 10.52 5.57 -2.71
C LEU A 60 11.23 6.14 -3.94
N TYR A 61 11.97 5.32 -4.67
CA TYR A 61 12.78 5.75 -5.82
C TYR A 61 12.50 4.93 -7.09
N ASN A 62 12.81 5.47 -8.27
CA ASN A 62 12.63 4.75 -9.53
C ASN A 62 13.64 3.60 -9.73
N LYS A 63 14.81 3.70 -9.10
CA LYS A 63 15.86 2.68 -8.98
C LYS A 63 16.43 2.72 -7.56
N MET A 64 17.29 1.79 -7.17
CA MET A 64 17.91 1.81 -5.83
C MET A 64 18.50 3.19 -5.50
N GLY A 65 18.06 3.79 -4.40
CA GLY A 65 18.13 5.24 -4.16
C GLY A 65 19.53 5.86 -4.06
N THR A 66 20.58 5.04 -3.93
CA THR A 66 21.98 5.51 -3.90
C THR A 66 22.68 5.43 -5.25
N LEU A 67 22.09 4.79 -6.27
CA LEU A 67 22.67 4.68 -7.59
C LEU A 67 22.67 6.03 -8.32
N LYS A 68 23.59 6.19 -9.27
CA LYS A 68 23.63 7.36 -10.14
C LYS A 68 22.29 7.53 -10.88
N GLY A 69 21.73 8.74 -10.82
CA GLY A 69 20.47 9.10 -11.49
C GLY A 69 19.21 8.48 -10.86
N ALA A 70 19.26 8.04 -9.59
CA ALA A 70 18.06 7.72 -8.85
C ALA A 70 17.20 8.97 -8.63
N ARG A 71 15.90 8.84 -8.87
CA ARG A 71 14.89 9.90 -8.70
C ARG A 71 13.84 9.45 -7.70
N VAL A 72 13.35 10.38 -6.89
CA VAL A 72 12.28 10.13 -5.93
C VAL A 72 10.96 9.95 -6.69
N VAL A 73 10.27 8.85 -6.39
CA VAL A 73 8.89 8.56 -6.84
C VAL A 73 7.88 9.04 -5.79
N ALA A 74 8.19 8.81 -4.52
CA ALA A 74 7.40 9.33 -3.39
C ALA A 74 8.33 9.83 -2.30
N THR A 75 8.12 11.07 -1.85
CA THR A 75 8.93 11.67 -0.78
C THR A 75 8.64 11.00 0.57
N LYS A 76 9.47 11.27 1.58
CA LYS A 76 9.18 10.82 2.95
C LYS A 76 7.87 11.43 3.48
N SER A 77 7.56 12.67 3.12
CA SER A 77 6.31 13.32 3.52
C SER A 77 5.12 12.59 2.92
N THR A 78 5.12 12.39 1.59
CA THR A 78 4.07 11.64 0.89
C THR A 78 3.88 10.26 1.49
N ILE A 79 4.95 9.55 1.83
CA ILE A 79 4.86 8.23 2.46
C ILE A 79 4.21 8.31 3.85
N LYS A 80 4.53 9.33 4.66
CA LYS A 80 3.87 9.54 5.95
C LYS A 80 2.37 9.82 5.77
N ASP A 81 2.00 10.61 4.76
CA ASP A 81 0.60 10.88 4.44
C ASP A 81 -0.14 9.59 4.07
N LEU A 82 0.48 8.71 3.26
CA LEU A 82 -0.08 7.39 2.91
C LEU A 82 -0.26 6.48 4.13
N ILE A 83 0.69 6.50 5.08
CA ILE A 83 0.58 5.75 6.34
C ILE A 83 -0.56 6.30 7.20
N ASN A 84 -0.63 7.63 7.33
CA ASN A 84 -1.65 8.31 8.15
C ASN A 84 -3.05 8.16 7.59
N ALA A 85 -3.20 8.01 6.28
CA ALA A 85 -4.49 7.78 5.63
C ALA A 85 -5.13 6.45 6.04
N ARG A 86 -4.35 5.47 6.54
CA ARG A 86 -4.85 4.16 7.01
C ARG A 86 -5.77 3.46 6.01
N GLN A 87 -5.39 3.44 4.74
CA GLN A 87 -6.15 2.79 3.67
C GLN A 87 -5.43 1.52 3.19
N SER A 88 -6.13 0.40 3.10
CA SER A 88 -5.55 -0.88 2.66
C SER A 88 -5.03 -0.85 1.23
N LYS A 89 -5.56 0.04 0.37
CA LYS A 89 -5.01 0.26 -0.98
C LYS A 89 -3.54 0.72 -0.98
N ASN A 90 -3.09 1.32 0.13
CA ASN A 90 -1.71 1.79 0.34
C ASN A 90 -0.79 0.67 0.86
N ASN A 91 -1.32 -0.51 1.21
CA ASN A 91 -0.49 -1.69 1.48
C ASN A 91 0.36 -2.01 0.25
N LEU A 92 1.50 -2.66 0.47
CA LEU A 92 2.48 -2.90 -0.58
C LEU A 92 2.76 -4.38 -0.75
N ARG A 93 3.07 -4.77 -1.98
CA ARG A 93 3.69 -6.06 -2.30
C ARG A 93 5.16 -5.87 -2.65
N ALA A 94 6.05 -6.51 -1.89
CA ALA A 94 7.45 -6.63 -2.28
C ALA A 94 7.59 -7.79 -3.30
N TYR A 95 8.29 -7.53 -4.41
CA TYR A 95 8.44 -8.54 -5.49
C TYR A 95 9.86 -8.69 -6.04
N ARG A 96 10.79 -7.79 -5.70
CA ARG A 96 12.22 -7.95 -5.99
C ARG A 96 13.05 -7.43 -4.83
N TYR A 97 14.30 -7.88 -4.78
CA TYR A 97 15.34 -7.26 -3.96
C TYR A 97 16.56 -6.95 -4.82
N GLY A 98 17.37 -6.01 -4.33
CA GLY A 98 18.61 -5.60 -4.97
C GLY A 98 19.66 -5.23 -3.94
N VAL A 99 20.92 -5.43 -4.30
CA VAL A 99 22.07 -5.14 -3.44
C VAL A 99 23.03 -4.25 -4.22
N THR A 100 23.46 -3.15 -3.61
CA THR A 100 24.43 -2.24 -4.23
C THR A 100 25.87 -2.69 -3.97
N SER A 101 26.84 -2.13 -4.68
CA SER A 101 28.27 -2.44 -4.46
C SER A 101 28.76 -2.13 -3.04
N LYS A 102 28.08 -1.23 -2.32
CA LYS A 102 28.31 -0.88 -0.91
C LYS A 102 27.46 -1.70 0.08
N GLY A 103 26.87 -2.81 -0.37
CA GLY A 103 26.12 -3.76 0.47
C GLY A 103 24.76 -3.25 0.97
N SER A 104 24.24 -2.14 0.43
CA SER A 104 22.89 -1.69 0.79
C SER A 104 21.83 -2.51 0.07
N VAL A 105 20.85 -2.99 0.81
CA VAL A 105 19.70 -3.73 0.29
C VAL A 105 18.56 -2.78 -0.01
N TYR A 106 17.86 -3.00 -1.12
CA TYR A 106 16.63 -2.32 -1.49
C TYR A 106 15.60 -3.34 -1.93
N TYR A 107 14.33 -3.06 -1.68
CA TYR A 107 13.21 -3.86 -2.15
C TYR A 107 12.43 -3.10 -3.21
N LYS A 108 12.03 -3.78 -4.29
CA LYS A 108 11.09 -3.24 -5.27
C LYS A 108 9.68 -3.59 -4.82
N VAL A 109 8.84 -2.55 -4.67
CA VAL A 109 7.49 -2.62 -4.12
C VAL A 109 6.48 -1.99 -5.07
N VAL A 110 5.21 -2.37 -4.90
CA VAL A 110 4.05 -1.76 -5.55
C VAL A 110 2.91 -1.63 -4.53
N SER A 111 2.19 -0.51 -4.52
CA SER A 111 0.93 -0.38 -3.76
C SER A 111 -0.19 -1.23 -4.34
N PHE A 112 -1.18 -1.56 -3.52
CA PHE A 112 -2.25 -2.46 -3.95
C PHE A 112 -3.17 -1.85 -5.00
N ASP A 113 -3.31 -0.53 -5.04
CA ASP A 113 -3.95 0.22 -6.13
C ASP A 113 -3.04 0.47 -7.36
N GLY A 114 -1.77 0.03 -7.30
CA GLY A 114 -0.80 0.20 -8.38
C GLY A 114 -0.20 1.60 -8.52
N GLN A 115 -0.66 2.61 -7.79
CA GLN A 115 -0.26 4.02 -7.95
C GLN A 115 1.22 4.27 -7.63
N TYR A 116 1.77 3.57 -6.62
CA TYR A 116 3.15 3.74 -6.20
C TYR A 116 3.96 2.49 -6.52
N ARG A 117 4.99 2.64 -7.36
CA ARG A 117 5.92 1.56 -7.71
C ARG A 117 7.36 2.05 -7.72
N GLY A 118 8.24 1.36 -7.00
CA GLY A 118 9.64 1.78 -6.94
C GLY A 118 10.50 0.93 -6.01
N TRP A 119 11.67 1.45 -5.69
CA TRP A 119 12.68 0.86 -4.82
C TRP A 119 12.76 1.63 -3.50
N VAL A 120 12.69 0.93 -2.39
CA VAL A 120 12.78 1.47 -1.03
C VAL A 120 13.94 0.81 -0.29
N TYR A 121 14.64 1.57 0.53
CA TYR A 121 15.80 1.06 1.28
C TYR A 121 15.37 -0.02 2.27
N GLY A 122 16.05 -1.16 2.24
CA GLY A 122 15.75 -2.38 3.00
C GLY A 122 16.74 -2.71 4.12
N GLY A 123 17.76 -1.88 4.34
CA GLY A 123 18.84 -2.16 5.30
C GLY A 123 20.08 -2.79 4.66
N LYS A 124 20.67 -3.76 5.36
CA LYS A 124 21.92 -4.46 4.96
C LYS A 124 21.75 -5.97 4.78
N SER A 125 20.61 -6.53 5.19
CA SER A 125 20.32 -7.96 5.09
C SER A 125 19.15 -8.20 4.14
N THR A 126 19.21 -9.32 3.40
CA THR A 126 18.13 -9.81 2.54
C THR A 126 17.24 -10.82 3.26
N SER A 127 17.54 -11.17 4.51
CA SER A 127 16.80 -12.20 5.25
C SER A 127 15.43 -11.72 5.72
N ASN A 128 15.25 -10.41 5.93
CA ASN A 128 14.02 -9.82 6.45
C ASN A 128 13.67 -8.52 5.70
N PHE A 129 12.37 -8.20 5.64
CA PHE A 129 11.92 -6.87 5.25
C PHE A 129 12.19 -5.88 6.39
N ALA A 130 13.00 -4.86 6.12
CA ALA A 130 13.42 -3.88 7.12
C ALA A 130 13.62 -2.48 6.50
N GLY A 131 14.09 -1.53 7.31
CA GLY A 131 14.40 -0.17 6.88
C GLY A 131 13.13 0.62 6.55
N GLY A 132 12.94 0.97 5.27
CA GLY A 132 11.81 1.75 4.79
C GLY A 132 10.49 0.99 4.70
N ILE A 133 10.51 -0.33 4.90
CA ILE A 133 9.33 -1.19 4.92
C ILE A 133 9.38 -2.17 6.08
N LYS A 134 8.23 -2.72 6.45
CA LYS A 134 8.08 -3.81 7.43
C LYS A 134 6.98 -4.78 6.99
N PRO A 135 7.04 -6.08 7.37
CA PRO A 135 5.95 -7.02 7.15
C PRO A 135 4.64 -6.53 7.77
N THR A 136 3.51 -6.93 7.20
CA THR A 136 2.19 -6.56 7.72
C THR A 136 1.17 -7.68 7.48
N THR A 137 0.32 -7.90 8.47
CA THR A 137 -0.95 -8.62 8.31
C THR A 137 -2.00 -7.64 7.78
N THR A 138 -2.65 -7.97 6.68
CA THR A 138 -3.63 -7.10 6.01
C THR A 138 -5.07 -7.40 6.40
N PHE A 139 -5.33 -8.62 6.89
CA PHE A 139 -6.63 -9.10 7.34
C PHE A 139 -6.49 -10.01 8.55
N THR A 140 -7.37 -9.83 9.53
CA THR A 140 -7.44 -10.68 10.73
C THR A 140 -8.75 -11.44 10.68
N GLU A 141 -8.68 -12.76 10.59
CA GLU A 141 -9.85 -13.64 10.66
C GLU A 141 -10.49 -13.56 12.06
N GLY A 142 -11.81 -13.65 12.09
CA GLY A 142 -12.63 -13.64 13.30
C GLY A 142 -13.47 -14.91 13.44
N THR A 143 -14.43 -14.87 14.34
CA THR A 143 -15.39 -15.97 14.55
C THR A 143 -16.80 -15.39 14.50
N LEU A 144 -17.68 -16.01 13.70
CA LEU A 144 -19.08 -15.62 13.62
C LEU A 144 -19.78 -15.89 14.96
N SER A 145 -20.55 -14.92 15.45
CA SER A 145 -21.46 -15.14 16.57
C SER A 145 -22.58 -16.10 16.19
N GLN A 146 -23.27 -16.69 17.18
CA GLN A 146 -24.40 -17.57 16.90
C GLN A 146 -25.51 -16.84 16.13
N THR A 147 -25.84 -15.61 16.55
CA THR A 147 -26.81 -14.75 15.83
C THR A 147 -26.42 -14.54 14.37
N GLN A 148 -25.14 -14.31 14.08
CA GLN A 148 -24.66 -14.12 12.70
C GLN A 148 -24.78 -15.39 11.86
N LYS A 149 -24.57 -16.58 12.45
CA LYS A 149 -24.74 -17.87 11.77
C LYS A 149 -26.20 -18.15 11.44
N ASP A 150 -27.11 -17.75 12.34
CA ASP A 150 -28.54 -18.04 12.22
C ASP A 150 -29.31 -16.97 11.43
N THR A 151 -28.66 -15.89 10.98
CA THR A 151 -29.32 -14.80 10.24
C THR A 151 -29.18 -15.00 8.73
N ILE A 152 -30.28 -14.77 8.00
CA ILE A 152 -30.29 -14.70 6.53
C ILE A 152 -30.18 -13.24 6.09
N TYR A 153 -29.27 -12.98 5.16
CA TYR A 153 -28.94 -11.65 4.67
C TYR A 153 -29.27 -11.49 3.18
N ARG A 154 -29.44 -10.23 2.76
CA ARG A 154 -29.37 -9.81 1.35
C ARG A 154 -28.35 -8.68 1.20
N ILE A 155 -27.86 -8.46 -0.02
CA ILE A 155 -27.08 -7.27 -0.37
C ILE A 155 -28.02 -6.06 -0.31
N THR A 156 -27.68 -5.04 0.49
CA THR A 156 -28.54 -3.87 0.70
C THR A 156 -28.74 -3.07 -0.58
N THR A 157 -27.66 -2.85 -1.33
CA THR A 157 -27.67 -2.06 -2.56
C THR A 157 -26.89 -2.80 -3.65
N PRO A 158 -27.49 -3.80 -4.32
CA PRO A 158 -26.83 -4.50 -5.40
C PRO A 158 -26.50 -3.54 -6.56
N GLY A 159 -25.37 -3.74 -7.22
CA GLY A 159 -24.93 -2.89 -8.31
C GLY A 159 -23.49 -3.12 -8.73
N ILE A 160 -22.92 -2.11 -9.38
CA ILE A 160 -21.56 -2.11 -9.94
C ILE A 160 -20.54 -1.35 -9.09
N ALA A 161 -20.96 -0.74 -7.99
CA ALA A 161 -20.09 0.09 -7.18
C ALA A 161 -18.99 -0.75 -6.52
N ASN A 162 -17.74 -0.32 -6.68
CA ASN A 162 -16.57 -0.97 -6.10
C ASN A 162 -16.24 -0.38 -4.71
N ASP A 163 -17.18 -0.51 -3.77
CA ASP A 163 -17.14 0.14 -2.45
C ASP A 163 -17.11 -0.86 -1.27
N GLY A 164 -17.10 -2.16 -1.58
CA GLY A 164 -17.19 -3.24 -0.60
C GLY A 164 -18.62 -3.56 -0.15
N ARG A 165 -19.64 -2.87 -0.65
CA ARG A 165 -21.04 -3.00 -0.19
C ARG A 165 -22.01 -3.43 -1.27
N SER A 166 -21.69 -3.13 -2.53
CA SER A 166 -22.59 -3.41 -3.64
C SER A 166 -22.22 -4.69 -4.39
N ALA A 167 -20.95 -5.10 -4.37
CA ALA A 167 -20.44 -6.30 -5.04
C ALA A 167 -19.74 -7.24 -4.06
N THR A 168 -19.44 -8.46 -4.51
CA THR A 168 -18.64 -9.42 -3.75
C THR A 168 -17.23 -9.58 -4.32
N TYR A 169 -16.32 -10.09 -3.49
CA TYR A 169 -14.87 -10.05 -3.72
C TYR A 169 -14.22 -11.42 -3.47
N MET A 170 -13.15 -11.72 -4.20
CA MET A 170 -12.35 -12.96 -4.05
C MET A 170 -11.64 -13.00 -2.70
N ASP A 171 -11.13 -11.86 -2.27
CA ASP A 171 -10.56 -11.57 -0.95
C ASP A 171 -11.16 -10.23 -0.48
N PRO A 172 -11.20 -9.91 0.83
CA PRO A 172 -11.59 -8.57 1.26
C PRO A 172 -10.73 -7.50 0.55
N MET A 173 -11.35 -6.41 0.11
CA MET A 173 -10.71 -5.42 -0.77
C MET A 173 -9.34 -4.97 -0.26
N TYR A 174 -8.34 -4.99 -1.14
CA TYR A 174 -6.98 -4.58 -0.86
C TYR A 174 -6.33 -5.32 0.33
N THR A 175 -6.69 -6.59 0.56
CA THR A 175 -5.95 -7.45 1.49
C THR A 175 -4.83 -8.23 0.82
N GLN A 176 -4.85 -8.33 -0.52
CA GLN A 176 -3.79 -8.91 -1.33
C GLN A 176 -3.55 -8.08 -2.60
N TYR A 177 -2.33 -8.11 -3.13
CA TYR A 177 -2.04 -7.48 -4.42
C TYR A 177 -2.59 -8.32 -5.57
N LYS A 178 -3.42 -7.72 -6.43
CA LYS A 178 -3.83 -8.27 -7.72
C LYS A 178 -3.22 -7.45 -8.86
N LEU A 179 -2.82 -8.13 -9.94
CA LEU A 179 -2.10 -7.49 -11.04
C LEU A 179 -2.97 -6.47 -11.81
N ASN A 180 -4.26 -6.75 -11.95
CA ASN A 180 -5.28 -5.88 -12.55
C ASN A 180 -5.86 -4.87 -11.54
N HIS A 181 -5.52 -4.98 -10.26
CA HIS A 181 -6.06 -4.17 -9.17
C HIS A 181 -7.59 -4.28 -9.04
N ASP A 182 -8.17 -5.41 -9.48
CA ASP A 182 -9.58 -5.74 -9.30
C ASP A 182 -9.69 -6.99 -8.42
N ASP A 183 -10.31 -6.82 -7.26
CA ASP A 183 -10.53 -7.87 -6.26
C ASP A 183 -11.91 -8.52 -6.40
N ARG A 184 -12.77 -8.03 -7.31
CA ARG A 184 -14.17 -8.45 -7.40
C ARG A 184 -14.31 -9.91 -7.84
N GLN A 185 -15.24 -10.59 -7.20
CA GLN A 185 -15.75 -11.90 -7.61
C GLN A 185 -16.74 -11.72 -8.76
N VAL A 186 -17.65 -10.76 -8.61
CA VAL A 186 -18.69 -10.41 -9.57
C VAL A 186 -18.68 -8.90 -9.78
N ASP A 187 -18.65 -8.47 -11.04
CA ASP A 187 -18.58 -7.05 -11.39
C ASP A 187 -19.91 -6.30 -11.26
N ASN A 188 -21.02 -7.03 -11.36
CA ASN A 188 -22.37 -6.48 -11.34
C ASN A 188 -23.32 -7.40 -10.60
N THR A 189 -23.86 -6.92 -9.48
CA THR A 189 -24.83 -7.69 -8.70
C THR A 189 -26.29 -7.24 -8.87
N THR A 190 -26.60 -6.33 -9.78
CA THR A 190 -27.95 -5.74 -9.96
C THR A 190 -29.07 -6.79 -10.07
N ASN A 191 -28.80 -7.94 -10.72
CA ASN A 191 -29.79 -9.00 -10.92
C ASN A 191 -29.96 -9.95 -9.71
N TYR A 192 -29.28 -9.70 -8.60
CA TYR A 192 -29.29 -10.58 -7.42
C TYR A 192 -29.88 -9.92 -6.17
N GLY A 193 -30.74 -8.90 -6.32
CA GLY A 193 -31.42 -8.24 -5.19
C GLY A 193 -32.30 -9.19 -4.36
N GLU A 194 -32.84 -10.23 -4.98
CA GLU A 194 -33.64 -11.25 -4.29
C GLU A 194 -32.82 -12.43 -3.74
N ALA A 195 -31.51 -12.47 -4.02
CA ALA A 195 -30.67 -13.51 -3.46
C ALA A 195 -30.61 -13.41 -1.92
N ARG A 196 -30.55 -14.58 -1.29
CA ARG A 196 -30.48 -14.74 0.17
C ARG A 196 -29.24 -15.52 0.54
N PHE A 197 -28.53 -15.04 1.56
CA PHE A 197 -27.21 -15.53 1.92
C PHE A 197 -27.09 -15.83 3.41
N ARG A 198 -26.28 -16.84 3.73
CA ARG A 198 -25.73 -17.09 5.06
C ARG A 198 -24.29 -16.59 5.14
N LEU A 199 -23.80 -16.35 6.36
CA LEU A 199 -22.39 -16.03 6.60
C LEU A 199 -21.59 -17.29 6.86
N ASP A 200 -20.43 -17.41 6.21
CA ASP A 200 -19.52 -18.56 6.37
C ASP A 200 -18.23 -18.17 7.09
N ARG A 201 -17.69 -16.98 6.80
CA ARG A 201 -16.48 -16.43 7.44
C ARG A 201 -16.66 -14.97 7.78
N ILE A 202 -15.82 -14.47 8.69
CA ILE A 202 -15.79 -13.08 9.11
C ILE A 202 -14.35 -12.68 9.47
N GLY A 203 -14.00 -11.42 9.25
CA GLY A 203 -12.75 -10.86 9.72
C GLY A 203 -12.69 -9.35 9.51
N THR A 204 -11.52 -8.76 9.77
CA THR A 204 -11.34 -7.30 9.80
C THR A 204 -10.10 -6.89 9.04
N ARG A 205 -10.20 -5.86 8.19
CA ARG A 205 -9.02 -5.26 7.55
C ARG A 205 -8.23 -4.42 8.54
N THR A 206 -6.92 -4.57 8.56
CA THR A 206 -6.08 -4.00 9.63
C THR A 206 -5.84 -2.49 9.52
N GLN A 207 -5.96 -1.92 8.31
CA GLN A 207 -5.79 -0.47 8.11
C GLN A 207 -7.04 0.30 8.51
N GLU A 208 -8.18 -0.05 7.91
CA GLU A 208 -9.48 0.61 8.11
C GLU A 208 -10.21 0.16 9.37
N GLY A 209 -10.00 -1.09 9.84
CA GLY A 209 -10.76 -1.67 10.95
C GLY A 209 -12.19 -2.08 10.59
N ASP A 210 -12.53 -2.15 9.29
CA ASP A 210 -13.86 -2.54 8.84
C ASP A 210 -14.04 -4.06 8.75
N THR A 211 -15.27 -4.51 9.02
CA THR A 211 -15.63 -5.92 9.08
C THR A 211 -16.10 -6.43 7.72
N TRP A 212 -15.50 -7.54 7.30
CA TRP A 212 -15.84 -8.27 6.09
C TRP A 212 -16.34 -9.65 6.44
N VAL A 213 -17.30 -10.14 5.65
CA VAL A 213 -17.88 -11.48 5.78
C VAL A 213 -17.88 -12.17 4.43
N TYR A 214 -17.71 -13.49 4.45
CA TYR A 214 -17.89 -14.32 3.26
C TYR A 214 -19.33 -14.80 3.22
N ILE A 215 -20.07 -14.40 2.17
CA ILE A 215 -21.47 -14.79 1.98
C ILE A 215 -21.58 -16.04 1.11
N VAL A 216 -22.52 -16.91 1.46
CA VAL A 216 -22.85 -18.12 0.71
C VAL A 216 -24.34 -18.11 0.41
N ALA A 217 -24.70 -18.23 -0.87
CA ALA A 217 -26.07 -18.27 -1.32
C ALA A 217 -26.82 -19.47 -0.72
N THR A 218 -28.08 -19.24 -0.37
CA THR A 218 -29.01 -20.29 0.08
C THR A 218 -29.65 -21.04 -1.09
N ASP A 219 -29.73 -20.41 -2.26
CA ASP A 219 -30.17 -21.01 -3.52
C ASP A 219 -28.96 -21.23 -4.45
N PRO A 220 -28.77 -22.45 -4.99
CA PRO A 220 -27.72 -22.75 -5.96
C PRO A 220 -27.64 -21.79 -7.17
N ALA A 221 -28.77 -21.23 -7.61
CA ALA A 221 -28.84 -20.30 -8.74
C ALA A 221 -28.03 -19.00 -8.51
N TYR A 222 -27.74 -18.65 -7.26
CA TYR A 222 -27.02 -17.42 -6.89
C TYR A 222 -25.59 -17.64 -6.40
N THR A 223 -25.07 -18.87 -6.50
CA THR A 223 -23.72 -19.22 -6.02
C THR A 223 -22.59 -18.44 -6.70
N VAL A 224 -22.82 -17.89 -7.90
CA VAL A 224 -21.88 -16.98 -8.58
C VAL A 224 -21.53 -15.75 -7.75
N VAL A 225 -22.44 -15.29 -6.88
CA VAL A 225 -22.27 -14.11 -6.02
C VAL A 225 -21.50 -14.45 -4.73
N ASN A 226 -21.25 -15.72 -4.41
CA ASN A 226 -20.53 -16.11 -3.19
C ASN A 226 -19.15 -15.43 -3.13
N GLY A 227 -18.85 -14.74 -2.04
CA GLY A 227 -17.64 -13.94 -1.93
C GLY A 227 -17.61 -13.10 -0.67
N TRP A 228 -16.50 -12.37 -0.51
CA TRP A 228 -16.34 -11.40 0.56
C TRP A 228 -17.13 -10.13 0.28
N ILE A 229 -17.73 -9.54 1.31
CA ILE A 229 -18.43 -8.24 1.28
C ILE A 229 -18.33 -7.61 2.66
N LYS A 230 -18.41 -6.28 2.77
CA LYS A 230 -18.51 -5.63 4.08
C LYS A 230 -19.82 -6.02 4.74
N LEU A 231 -19.76 -6.28 6.04
CA LEU A 231 -20.95 -6.63 6.83
C LEU A 231 -22.00 -5.49 6.79
N ASP A 232 -21.55 -4.23 6.77
CA ASP A 232 -22.43 -3.05 6.66
C ASP A 232 -23.05 -2.85 5.26
N GLY A 233 -22.67 -3.68 4.27
CA GLY A 233 -23.33 -3.77 2.97
C GLY A 233 -24.51 -4.74 2.93
N LEU A 234 -24.82 -5.40 4.06
CA LEU A 234 -25.87 -6.41 4.14
C LEU A 234 -27.06 -5.94 4.98
N THR A 235 -28.25 -6.40 4.62
CA THR A 235 -29.48 -6.24 5.40
C THR A 235 -29.97 -7.61 5.87
N ALA A 236 -30.29 -7.74 7.16
CA ALA A 236 -30.93 -8.94 7.69
C ALA A 236 -32.38 -9.06 7.16
N THR A 237 -32.77 -10.26 6.74
CA THR A 237 -34.07 -10.54 6.12
C THR A 237 -34.88 -11.62 6.85
N GLY A 238 -34.29 -12.24 7.87
CA GLY A 238 -34.92 -13.27 8.68
C GLY A 238 -33.88 -14.14 9.38
N THR A 239 -34.34 -15.18 10.08
CA THR A 239 -33.49 -16.20 10.69
C THR A 239 -33.68 -17.55 10.00
N ILE A 240 -32.62 -18.36 10.00
CA ILE A 240 -32.68 -19.76 9.59
C ILE A 240 -33.63 -20.47 10.56
N THR A 241 -34.79 -20.88 10.06
CA THR A 241 -35.68 -21.74 10.85
C THR A 241 -35.24 -23.16 10.58
N ASN A 242 -34.50 -23.76 11.51
CA ASN A 242 -34.23 -25.19 11.44
C ASN A 242 -35.58 -25.91 11.59
N GLN A 243 -36.04 -26.58 10.53
CA GLN A 243 -37.07 -27.62 10.65
C GLN A 243 -36.45 -28.88 11.24
#